data_AF-A0A9P8IGC2-F1
#
_entry.id   AF-A0A9P8IGC2-F1
#
_cell.length_a   1.000
_cell.length_b   1.000
_cell.length_c   1.000
_cell.angle_alpha   90.00
_cell.angle_beta   90.00
_cell.angle_gamma   90.00
#
_symmetry.space_group_name_H-M   'P 1'
#
loop_
_entity.id
_entity.type
_entity.pdbx_description
1 polymer ?
#
loop_
_entity_poly.entity_id
_entity_poly.type
_entity_poly.pdbx_seq_one_letter_code
_entity_poly.pdbx_strand_id
1 'polypeptide(L)'
;MLVIAFHEFGHAFMARCTGGKVESISLDPREGGVTHMRGGISALTLPAGYLGSSLIGALLIFCGFDIVASKVASIVLGVCFLLTLWWARRDWLTIVTVLLAVALLVACWFIKHAEPLRYVV
;
A
#
# COMPACT_ATOMS: atom_id res chain seq x y z
N MET A 1 -5.05 -4.57 -4.61
CA MET A 1 -3.73 -4.21 -5.17
C MET A 1 -2.80 -3.50 -4.18
N LEU A 2 -3.23 -2.42 -3.51
CA LEU A 2 -2.31 -1.66 -2.65
C LEU A 2 -1.64 -2.47 -1.52
N VAL A 3 -2.41 -3.29 -0.80
CA VAL A 3 -1.86 -4.14 0.27
C VAL A 3 -0.81 -5.12 -0.25
N ILE A 4 -1.04 -5.69 -1.44
CA ILE A 4 -0.09 -6.59 -2.11
C ILE A 4 1.17 -5.81 -2.51
N ALA A 5 1.04 -4.56 -2.98
CA ALA A 5 2.20 -3.72 -3.26
C ALA A 5 3.07 -3.50 -2.01
N PHE A 6 2.46 -3.23 -0.86
CA PHE A 6 3.18 -3.12 0.41
C PHE A 6 3.78 -4.44 0.89
N HIS A 7 3.10 -5.56 0.64
CA HIS A 7 3.60 -6.90 0.92
C HIS A 7 4.88 -7.20 0.14
N GLU A 8 4.84 -7.02 -1.18
CA GLU A 8 6.00 -7.23 -2.04
C GLU A 8 7.14 -6.25 -1.72
N PHE A 9 6.80 -5.00 -1.40
CA PHE A 9 7.80 -4.03 -0.94
C PHE A 9 8.46 -4.45 0.38
N GLY A 10 7.74 -5.11 1.28
CA GLY A 10 8.29 -5.65 2.53
C GLY A 10 9.38 -6.70 2.28
N HIS A 11 9.14 -7.64 1.37
CA HIS A 11 10.17 -8.59 0.94
C HIS A 11 11.38 -7.88 0.34
N ALA A 12 11.15 -6.95 -0.59
CA ALA A 12 12.20 -6.20 -1.27
C ALA A 12 13.05 -5.37 -0.31
N PHE A 13 12.40 -4.69 0.64
CA PHE A 13 13.06 -3.88 1.67
C PHE A 13 13.94 -4.74 2.56
N MET A 14 13.40 -5.84 3.10
CA MET A 14 14.16 -6.73 3.97
C MET A 14 15.31 -7.42 3.21
N ALA A 15 15.11 -7.77 1.94
CA ALA A 15 16.17 -8.31 1.10
C ALA A 15 17.34 -7.32 1.02
N ARG A 16 17.06 -6.03 0.80
CA ARG A 16 18.10 -5.00 0.75
C ARG A 16 18.80 -4.83 2.10
N CYS A 17 18.05 -4.80 3.21
CA CYS A 17 18.61 -4.69 4.56
C CYS A 17 19.50 -5.87 4.96
N THR A 18 19.21 -7.07 4.45
CA THR A 18 19.97 -8.30 4.76
C THR A 18 21.09 -8.60 3.74
N GLY A 19 21.41 -7.66 2.86
CA GLY A 19 22.49 -7.79 1.87
C GLY A 19 22.10 -8.56 0.59
N GLY A 20 20.82 -8.88 0.41
CA GLY A 20 20.28 -9.41 -0.83
C GLY A 20 20.08 -8.34 -1.92
N LYS A 21 19.75 -8.80 -3.12
CA LYS A 21 19.46 -7.97 -4.30
C LYS A 21 18.05 -8.25 -4.80
N VAL A 22 17.28 -7.21 -5.02
CA VAL A 22 15.96 -7.28 -5.67
C VAL A 22 16.17 -7.19 -7.18
N GLU A 23 15.72 -8.19 -7.91
CA GLU A 23 15.84 -8.26 -9.37
C GLU A 23 14.62 -7.64 -10.05
N SER A 24 13.42 -7.93 -9.56
CA SER A 24 12.19 -7.30 -10.05
C SER A 24 11.06 -7.44 -9.03
N ILE A 25 10.08 -6.54 -9.13
CA ILE A 25 8.81 -6.60 -8.41
C ILE A 25 7.71 -6.49 -9.48
N SER A 26 6.80 -7.46 -9.49
CA SER A 26 5.63 -7.46 -10.36
C SER A 26 4.36 -7.51 -9.52
N LEU A 27 3.34 -6.80 -9.99
CA LEU A 27 2.00 -6.81 -9.43
C LEU A 27 1.04 -7.10 -10.57
N ASP A 28 0.33 -8.20 -10.47
CA ASP A 28 -0.72 -8.61 -11.37
C ASP A 28 -2.09 -8.48 -10.67
N PRO A 29 -3.02 -7.72 -11.25
CA PRO A 29 -4.38 -7.55 -10.71
C PRO A 29 -5.15 -8.85 -10.43
N ARG A 30 -4.84 -9.93 -11.16
CA ARG A 30 -5.54 -11.21 -11.13
C ARG A 30 -4.76 -12.30 -10.41
N GLU A 31 -3.44 -12.27 -10.50
CA GLU A 31 -2.56 -13.31 -9.95
C GLU A 31 -1.88 -12.92 -8.63
N GLY A 32 -1.85 -11.62 -8.30
CA GLY A 32 -1.27 -11.12 -7.04
C GLY A 32 0.07 -10.41 -7.23
N GLY A 33 1.05 -10.72 -6.39
CA GLY A 33 2.36 -10.06 -6.38
C GLY A 33 3.49 -11.08 -6.43
N VAL A 34 4.63 -10.67 -7.00
CA VAL A 34 5.87 -11.45 -6.91
C VAL A 34 7.09 -10.55 -6.86
N THR A 35 7.97 -10.84 -5.89
CA THR A 35 9.27 -10.20 -5.73
C THR A 35 10.37 -11.21 -6.05
N HIS A 36 11.05 -11.02 -7.18
CA HIS A 36 12.24 -11.78 -7.51
C HIS A 36 13.44 -11.16 -6.81
N MET A 37 14.09 -11.94 -5.95
CA MET A 37 15.25 -11.50 -5.18
C MET A 37 16.28 -12.63 -5.06
N ARG A 38 17.56 -12.24 -4.92
CA ARG A 38 18.69 -13.15 -4.75
C ARG A 38 19.52 -12.77 -3.53
N GLY A 39 19.91 -13.76 -2.73
CA GLY A 39 20.66 -13.54 -1.50
C GLY A 39 19.78 -12.97 -0.37
N GLY A 40 20.42 -12.46 0.69
CA GLY A 40 19.73 -12.02 1.91
C GLY A 40 19.44 -13.18 2.87
N ILE A 41 18.85 -12.85 4.02
CA ILE A 41 18.54 -13.83 5.07
C ILE A 41 17.07 -14.26 4.93
N SER A 42 16.85 -15.45 4.36
CA SER A 42 15.49 -15.97 4.06
C SER A 42 14.55 -15.97 5.27
N ALA A 43 15.08 -16.27 6.46
CA ALA A 43 14.30 -16.25 7.71
C ALA A 43 13.69 -14.88 8.03
N LEU A 44 14.29 -13.78 7.55
CA LEU A 44 13.77 -12.43 7.73
C LEU A 44 12.99 -11.95 6.50
N THR A 45 13.47 -12.25 5.29
CA THR A 45 12.85 -11.75 4.06
C THR A 45 11.50 -12.39 3.78
N LEU A 46 11.31 -13.69 4.05
CA LEU A 46 10.05 -14.38 3.80
C LEU A 46 8.87 -13.90 4.67
N PRO A 47 9.01 -13.64 5.99
CA PRO A 47 7.91 -13.07 6.75
C PRO A 47 7.73 -11.56 6.54
N ALA A 48 8.74 -10.86 5.98
CA ALA A 48 8.74 -9.40 5.89
C ALA A 48 7.57 -8.83 5.08
N GLY A 49 7.00 -9.57 4.12
CA GLY A 49 5.85 -9.11 3.37
C GLY A 49 4.62 -8.91 4.26
N TYR A 50 4.22 -9.96 4.99
CA TYR A 50 3.09 -9.87 5.92
C TYR A 50 3.34 -8.86 7.05
N LEU A 51 4.54 -8.89 7.64
CA LEU A 51 4.88 -7.97 8.73
C LEU A 51 4.87 -6.51 8.26
N GLY A 52 5.44 -6.23 7.09
CA GLY A 52 5.48 -4.89 6.50
C GLY A 52 4.09 -4.36 6.17
N SER A 53 3.25 -5.15 5.49
CA SER A 53 1.88 -4.74 5.18
C SER A 53 1.03 -4.54 6.44
N SER A 54 1.23 -5.39 7.47
CA SER A 54 0.48 -5.28 8.73
C SER A 54 0.91 -4.04 9.53
N LEU A 55 2.20 -3.72 9.55
CA LEU A 55 2.73 -2.53 10.20
C LEU A 55 2.17 -1.26 9.54
N ILE A 56 2.17 -1.19 8.21
CA ILE A 56 1.61 -0.04 7.48
C ILE A 56 0.11 0.09 7.79
N GLY A 57 -0.66 -1.00 7.78
CA GLY A 57 -2.07 -0.99 8.17
C GLY A 57 -2.28 -0.51 9.61
N ALA A 58 -1.47 -0.97 10.56
CA ALA A 58 -1.53 -0.52 11.95
C ALA A 58 -1.23 0.97 12.09
N LEU A 59 -0.27 1.50 11.33
CA LEU A 59 0.06 2.93 11.31
C LEU A 59 -1.09 3.77 10.71
N LEU A 60 -1.75 3.30 9.65
CA LEU A 60 -2.92 3.97 9.09
C LEU A 60 -4.08 4.04 10.10
N ILE A 61 -4.37 2.92 10.79
CA ILE A 61 -5.36 2.87 11.87
C ILE A 61 -4.98 3.85 12.98
N PHE A 62 -3.70 3.90 13.37
CA PHE A 62 -3.22 4.83 14.38
C PHE A 62 -3.41 6.30 13.96
N CYS A 63 -3.20 6.63 12.69
CA CYS A 63 -3.49 7.96 12.14
C CYS A 63 -4.98 8.34 12.26
N GLY A 64 -5.90 7.37 12.34
CA GLY A 64 -7.33 7.59 12.56
C GLY A 64 -7.66 8.26 13.91
N PHE A 65 -6.77 8.16 14.90
CA PHE A 65 -7.02 8.75 16.22
C PHE A 65 -6.90 10.27 16.24
N ASP A 66 -6.19 10.88 15.28
CA ASP A 66 -6.06 12.33 15.15
C ASP A 66 -6.49 12.81 13.76
N ILE A 67 -7.22 13.92 13.71
CA ILE A 67 -7.78 14.43 12.44
C ILE A 67 -6.71 14.97 11.49
N VAL A 68 -5.64 15.58 12.01
CA VAL A 68 -4.54 16.11 11.18
C VAL A 68 -3.72 14.94 10.64
N ALA A 69 -3.43 13.95 11.48
CA ALA A 69 -2.78 12.71 11.04
C ALA A 69 -3.61 11.98 9.97
N SER A 70 -4.93 11.86 10.16
CA SER A 70 -5.85 11.27 9.16
C SER A 70 -5.82 12.01 7.83
N LYS A 71 -5.76 13.35 7.84
CA LYS A 71 -5.64 14.16 6.62
C LYS A 71 -4.34 13.85 5.89
N VAL A 72 -3.21 13.85 6.57
CA VAL A 72 -1.90 13.52 5.98
C VAL A 72 -1.90 12.10 5.44
N ALA A 73 -2.37 11.14 6.23
CA ALA A 73 -2.45 9.73 5.84
C ALA A 73 -3.33 9.53 4.61
N SER A 74 -4.46 10.24 4.48
CA SER A 74 -5.33 10.18 3.30
C SER A 74 -4.63 10.64 2.02
N ILE A 75 -3.76 11.65 2.11
CA ILE A 75 -2.98 12.15 0.96
C ILE A 75 -1.95 11.10 0.54
N VAL A 76 -1.21 10.55 1.51
CA VAL A 76 -0.24 9.48 1.26
C VAL A 76 -0.93 8.28 0.63
N LEU A 77 -2.06 7.85 1.20
CA LEU A 77 -2.85 6.73 0.70
C LEU A 77 -3.37 6.99 -0.72
N GLY A 78 -3.85 8.20 -1.00
CA GLY A 78 -4.27 8.64 -2.33
C GLY A 78 -3.14 8.56 -3.36
N VAL A 79 -1.93 9.05 -3.02
CA VAL A 79 -0.75 8.93 -3.89
C VAL A 79 -0.39 7.46 -4.13
N CYS A 80 -0.38 6.63 -3.08
CA CYS A 80 -0.11 5.21 -3.23
C CYS A 80 -1.12 4.51 -4.14
N PHE A 81 -2.41 4.82 -4.02
CA PHE A 81 -3.44 4.33 -4.94
C PHE A 81 -3.16 4.71 -6.38
N LEU A 82 -2.81 5.98 -6.65
CA LEU A 82 -2.47 6.43 -8.00
C LEU A 82 -1.23 5.70 -8.56
N LEU A 83 -0.21 5.44 -7.73
CA LEU A 83 0.95 4.66 -8.15
C LEU A 83 0.55 3.23 -8.54
N THR A 84 -0.37 2.59 -7.80
CA THR A 84 -0.81 1.22 -8.13
C THR A 84 -1.53 1.13 -9.48
N LEU A 85 -2.07 2.23 -10.01
CA LEU A 85 -2.66 2.25 -11.35
C LEU A 85 -1.66 1.90 -12.44
N TRP A 86 -0.35 2.15 -12.25
CA TRP A 86 0.68 1.79 -13.22
C TRP A 86 0.71 0.30 -13.55
N TRP A 87 0.49 -0.56 -12.54
CA TRP A 87 0.40 -2.01 -12.67
C TRP A 87 -1.01 -2.47 -13.09
N ALA A 88 -2.04 -1.73 -12.68
CA ALA A 88 -3.43 -2.04 -12.98
C ALA A 88 -3.91 -1.62 -14.38
N ARG A 89 -3.08 -0.98 -15.21
CA ARG A 89 -3.50 -0.32 -16.49
C ARG A 89 -4.31 -1.19 -17.45
N ARG A 90 -4.21 -2.51 -17.37
CA ARG A 90 -4.93 -3.45 -18.25
C ARG A 90 -6.15 -4.10 -17.60
N ASP A 91 -6.39 -3.85 -16.32
CA ASP A 91 -7.52 -4.42 -15.58
C ASP A 91 -8.53 -3.33 -15.18
N TRP A 92 -9.65 -3.30 -15.90
CA TRP A 92 -10.66 -2.26 -15.73
C TRP A 92 -11.33 -2.27 -14.36
N LEU A 93 -11.53 -3.45 -13.74
CA LEU A 93 -12.12 -3.57 -12.40
C LEU A 93 -11.20 -2.92 -11.35
N THR A 94 -9.91 -3.16 -11.48
CA THR A 94 -8.90 -2.59 -10.59
C THR A 94 -8.80 -1.08 -10.76
N ILE A 95 -8.86 -0.58 -12.00
CA ILE A 95 -8.90 0.87 -12.26
C ILE A 95 -10.14 1.49 -11.61
N VAL A 96 -11.33 0.92 -11.84
CA VAL A 96 -12.59 1.44 -11.29
C VAL A 96 -12.57 1.45 -9.76
N THR A 97 -12.13 0.37 -9.12
CA THR A 97 -12.09 0.28 -7.65
C THR A 97 -11.09 1.25 -7.03
N VAL A 98 -9.93 1.46 -7.66
CA VAL A 98 -8.95 2.47 -7.22
C VAL A 98 -9.51 3.89 -7.40
N LEU A 99 -10.15 4.20 -8.52
CA LEU A 99 -10.78 5.50 -8.74
C LEU A 99 -11.90 5.77 -7.73
N LEU A 100 -12.73 4.77 -7.42
CA LEU A 100 -13.77 4.87 -6.40
C LEU A 100 -13.17 5.10 -5.00
N ALA A 101 -12.09 4.41 -4.66
CA ALA A 101 -11.39 4.62 -3.37
C ALA A 101 -10.81 6.04 -3.26
N VAL A 102 -10.16 6.54 -4.31
CA VAL A 102 -9.64 7.92 -4.35
C VAL A 102 -10.78 8.94 -4.30
N ALA A 103 -11.86 8.72 -5.05
CA ALA A 103 -13.04 9.59 -5.01
C ALA A 103 -13.68 9.63 -3.62
N LEU A 104 -13.76 8.49 -2.92
CA LEU A 104 -14.24 8.44 -1.54
C LEU A 104 -13.35 9.26 -0.60
N LEU A 105 -12.02 9.12 -0.69
CA LEU A 105 -11.08 9.92 0.10
C LEU A 105 -11.29 11.42 -0.15
N VAL A 106 -11.38 11.83 -1.42
CA VAL A 106 -11.63 13.22 -1.81
C VAL A 106 -12.99 13.71 -1.31
N ALA A 107 -14.05 12.91 -1.40
CA ALA A 107 -15.37 13.27 -0.90
C ALA A 107 -15.36 13.50 0.62
N CYS A 108 -14.65 12.65 1.38
CA CYS A 108 -14.51 12.80 2.83
C CYS A 108 -13.88 14.14 3.23
N TRP A 109 -12.99 14.73 2.42
CA TRP A 109 -12.40 16.05 2.68
C TRP A 109 -13.43 17.19 2.75
N PHE A 110 -14.54 17.07 2.02
CA PHE A 110 -15.58 18.11 1.95
C PHE A 110 -16.66 17.98 3.03
N ILE A 111 -16.61 16.94 3.87
CA ILE A 111 -17.61 16.67 4.90
C ILE A 111 -17.06 17.05 6.27
N LYS A 112 -17.75 17.92 7.02
CA LYS A 112 -17.46 18.26 8.44
C LYS A 112 -15.96 18.37 8.75
N HIS A 113 -15.25 19.28 8.07
CA HIS A 113 -13.81 19.49 8.26
C HIS A 113 -12.92 18.25 8.07
N ALA A 114 -13.36 17.31 7.23
CA ALA A 114 -12.75 16.01 6.94
C ALA A 114 -12.80 14.97 8.08
N GLU A 115 -13.70 15.15 9.06
CA GLU A 115 -13.92 14.21 10.16
C GLU A 115 -14.07 12.73 9.71
N PRO A 116 -14.76 12.41 8.59
CA PRO A 116 -14.90 11.01 8.15
C PRO A 116 -13.59 10.31 7.79
N LEU A 117 -12.51 11.05 7.47
CA LEU A 117 -11.21 10.44 7.15
C LEU A 117 -10.67 9.57 8.27
N ARG A 118 -11.03 9.87 9.53
CA ARG A 118 -10.63 9.09 10.70
C ARG A 118 -11.08 7.62 10.68
N TYR A 119 -12.09 7.32 9.88
CA TYR A 119 -12.71 5.99 9.79
C TYR A 119 -12.47 5.31 8.44
N VAL A 120 -11.94 6.04 7.45
CA VAL A 120 -11.76 5.56 6.07
C VAL A 120 -10.30 5.22 5.77
N VAL A 121 -9.37 5.93 6.41
CA VAL A 121 -7.92 5.81 6.19
C VAL A 121 -7.34 4.63 6.96
#